data_AF-A0A7G9RPQ7-F1
#
_entry.id   AF-A0A7G9RPQ7-F1
#
_cell.length_a   1.000
_cell.length_b   1.000
_cell.length_c   1.000
_cell.angle_alpha   90.00
_cell.angle_beta   90.00
_cell.angle_gamma   90.00
#
_symmetry.space_group_name_H-M   'P 1'
#
loop_
_entity.id
_entity.type
_entity.pdbx_description
1 polymer ?
#
loop_
_entity_poly.entity_id
_entity_poly.type
_entity_poly.pdbx_seq_one_letter_code
_entity_poly.pdbx_strand_id
1 'polypeptide(L)' 'MTQASRITDVAIVQLEDGSRATLTCTCGADGAEELLVNNRRVSTTSDGKLIADDTGAELEVVGYLGTWRPSDAPARPA' A
#
# COMPACT_ATOMS: atom_id res chain seq x y z
N MET A 1 21.73 -13.98 -4.34
CA MET A 1 20.89 -13.74 -3.14
C MET A 1 19.71 -12.91 -3.58
N THR A 2 18.53 -13.50 -3.67
CA THR A 2 17.28 -12.78 -4.00
C THR A 2 16.91 -11.96 -2.77
N GLN A 3 17.02 -10.64 -2.85
CA GLN A 3 16.54 -9.76 -1.80
C GLN A 3 15.02 -9.96 -1.67
N ALA A 4 14.51 -10.25 -0.48
CA ALA A 4 13.06 -10.37 -0.28
C ALA A 4 12.43 -8.96 -0.39
N SER A 5 11.26 -8.86 -1.01
CA SER A 5 10.48 -7.61 -1.03
C SER A 5 10.28 -7.10 0.40
N ARG A 6 10.46 -5.80 0.62
CA ARG A 6 10.33 -5.17 1.93
C ARG A 6 9.13 -4.22 1.94
N ILE A 7 8.32 -4.29 3.00
CA ILE A 7 7.28 -3.27 3.25
C ILE A 7 8.00 -2.00 3.68
N THR A 8 7.69 -0.87 3.06
CA THR A 8 8.29 0.44 3.34
C THR A 8 7.36 1.30 4.17
N ASP A 9 6.07 1.33 3.80
CA ASP A 9 5.04 2.14 4.43
C ASP A 9 3.72 1.38 4.44
N VAL A 10 2.93 1.57 5.49
CA VAL A 10 1.55 1.11 5.60
C VAL A 10 0.68 2.30 5.99
N ALA A 11 -0.37 2.57 5.24
CA ALA A 11 -1.37 3.58 5.54
C ALA A 11 -2.75 2.96 5.70
N ILE A 12 -3.56 3.52 6.59
CA ILE A 12 -5.00 3.23 6.65
C ILE A 12 -5.72 4.38 5.95
N VAL A 13 -6.50 4.03 4.93
CA VAL A 13 -7.25 4.99 4.13
C VAL A 13 -8.75 4.73 4.25
N GLN A 14 -9.54 5.77 4.03
CA GLN A 14 -10.98 5.68 3.83
C GLN A 14 -11.28 5.74 2.34
N LEU A 15 -12.09 4.79 1.86
CA LEU A 15 -12.59 4.75 0.49
C LEU A 15 -13.89 5.54 0.36
N GLU A 16 -14.26 5.93 -0.86
CA GLU A 16 -15.48 6.69 -1.16
C GLU A 16 -16.76 5.98 -0.68
N ASP A 17 -16.79 4.64 -0.72
CA ASP A 17 -17.89 3.83 -0.19
C ASP A 17 -18.01 3.86 1.35
N GLY A 18 -17.13 4.62 2.03
CA GLY A 18 -17.06 4.78 3.47
C GLY A 18 -16.28 3.67 4.18
N SER A 19 -15.89 2.61 3.47
CA SER A 19 -15.09 1.51 4.02
C SER A 19 -13.65 1.95 4.29
N ARG A 20 -12.94 1.17 5.10
CA ARG A 20 -11.52 1.38 5.40
C ARG A 20 -10.69 0.34 4.67
N ALA A 21 -9.56 0.77 4.14
CA ALA A 21 -8.60 -0.12 3.49
C ALA A 21 -7.17 0.13 4.00
N THR A 22 -6.35 -0.91 3.96
CA THR A 22 -4.93 -0.81 4.25
C THR A 22 -4.18 -0.66 2.93
N LEU A 23 -3.52 0.48 2.75
CA LEU A 23 -2.60 0.74 1.65
C LEU A 23 -1.19 0.36 2.08
N THR A 24 -0.56 -0.58 1.40
CA THR A 24 0.80 -1.05 1.69
C THR A 24 1.70 -0.71 0.51
N CYS A 25 2.78 0.00 0.79
CA CYS A 25 3.86 0.19 -0.17
C CYS A 25 4.94 -0.86 0.08
N THR A 26 5.32 -1.57 -0.98
CA THR A 26 6.39 -2.56 -0.94
C THR A 26 7.43 -2.22 -1.99
N CYS A 27 8.71 -2.33 -1.64
CA CYS A 27 9.82 -2.21 -2.57
C CYS A 27 10.32 -3.62 -2.91
N GLY A 28 10.20 -3.98 -4.18
CA GLY A 28 10.66 -5.24 -4.76
C GLY A 28 12.19 -5.37 -4.77
N ALA A 29 12.65 -6.60 -5.04
CA ALA A 29 14.08 -6.94 -5.07
C ALA A 29 14.86 -6.21 -6.17
N ASP A 30 14.16 -5.81 -7.23
CA ASP A 30 14.62 -5.03 -8.37
C ASP A 30 14.55 -3.52 -8.14
N GLY A 31 14.07 -3.09 -6.96
CA GLY A 31 13.83 -1.69 -6.62
C GLY A 31 12.50 -1.14 -7.13
N ALA A 32 11.66 -1.96 -7.78
CA ALA A 32 10.34 -1.52 -8.21
C ALA A 32 9.43 -1.32 -6.99
N GLU A 33 8.70 -0.21 -6.95
CA GLU A 33 7.69 0.02 -5.93
C GLU A 33 6.36 -0.57 -6.38
N GLU A 34 5.73 -1.33 -5.48
CA GLU A 34 4.41 -1.91 -5.66
C GLU A 34 3.47 -1.35 -4.60
N LEU A 35 2.27 -0.97 -5.02
CA LEU A 35 1.19 -0.54 -4.13
C LEU A 35 0.14 -1.64 -4.02
N LEU A 36 -0.27 -1.88 -2.79
CA LEU A 36 -1.27 -2.89 -2.45
C LEU A 36 -2.40 -2.24 -1.66
N VAL A 37 -3.65 -2.44 -2.05
CA VAL A 37 -4.83 -2.10 -1.23
C VAL A 37 -5.46 -3.39 -0.73
N ASN A 38 -5.53 -3.58 0.59
CA ASN A 38 -6.01 -4.83 1.20
C ASN A 38 -5.33 -6.08 0.63
N ASN A 39 -4.00 -6.02 0.45
CA ASN A 39 -3.17 -7.06 -0.18
C ASN A 39 -3.47 -7.36 -1.65
N ARG A 40 -4.18 -6.49 -2.36
CA ARG A 40 -4.39 -6.57 -3.82
C ARG A 40 -3.56 -5.51 -4.53
N ARG A 41 -2.89 -5.87 -5.62
CA ARG A 41 -2.10 -4.92 -6.41
C ARG A 41 -3.01 -3.84 -7.00
N VAL A 42 -2.52 -2.62 -6.91
CA VAL A 42 -3.15 -1.47 -7.53
C VAL A 42 -2.12 -0.68 -8.32
N SER A 43 -2.57 -0.11 -9.43
CA SER A 43 -1.82 0.86 -10.21
C SER A 43 -2.30 2.28 -9.87
N THR A 44 -1.37 3.22 -9.75
CA THR A 44 -1.69 4.66 -9.61
C THR A 44 -1.80 5.32 -10.97
N THR A 45 -2.86 6.08 -11.20
CA THR A 45 -2.99 6.96 -12.36
C THR A 45 -2.28 8.29 -12.12
N SER A 46 -2.05 9.06 -13.19
CA SER A 46 -1.38 10.37 -13.12
C SER A 46 -2.14 11.42 -12.32
N ASP A 47 -3.46 11.27 -12.17
CA ASP A 47 -4.33 12.08 -11.33
C ASP A 47 -4.44 11.57 -9.88
N GLY A 48 -3.66 10.54 -9.52
CA GLY A 48 -3.55 10.04 -8.15
C GLY A 48 -4.62 9.04 -7.72
N LYS A 49 -5.41 8.52 -8.67
CA LYS A 49 -6.39 7.47 -8.40
C LYS A 49 -5.73 6.10 -8.33
N LEU A 50 -6.34 5.17 -7.59
CA LEU A 50 -5.90 3.80 -7.50
C LEU A 50 -6.81 2.92 -8.35
N ILE A 51 -6.24 2.06 -9.19
CA ILE A 51 -6.97 1.10 -10.01
C ILE A 51 -6.59 -0.30 -9.55
N ALA A 52 -7.57 -1.13 -9.19
CA ALA A 52 -7.33 -2.53 -8.84
C ALA A 52 -6.98 -3.33 -10.09
N ASP A 53 -5.78 -3.91 -10.13
CA ASP A 53 -5.25 -4.56 -11.34
C ASP A 53 -6.06 -5.80 -11.77
N ASP A 54 -6.72 -6.47 -10.82
CA ASP A 54 -7.47 -7.71 -11.04
C ASP A 54 -8.85 -7.48 -11.65
N THR A 55 -9.46 -6.31 -11.40
CA THR A 55 -10.84 -6.00 -11.75
C THR A 55 -10.97 -4.76 -12.63
N GLY A 56 -9.94 -3.92 -12.72
CA GLY A 56 -9.98 -2.60 -13.34
C GLY A 56 -10.85 -1.60 -12.56
N ALA A 57 -11.25 -1.93 -11.34
CA ALA A 57 -12.10 -1.06 -10.52
C ALA A 57 -11.31 0.14 -10.00
N GLU A 58 -11.92 1.32 -10.10
CA GLU A 58 -11.37 2.54 -9.51
C GLU A 58 -11.64 2.54 -8.00
N LEU A 59 -10.59 2.83 -7.22
CA LEU A 59 -10.62 2.97 -5.77
C LEU A 59 -10.28 4.42 -5.44
N GLU A 60 -11.31 5.19 -5.12
CA GLU A 60 -11.13 6.57 -4.70
C GLU A 60 -10.84 6.64 -3.20
N VAL A 61 -9.67 7.20 -2.86
CA VAL A 61 -9.27 7.45 -1.47
C VAL A 61 -9.74 8.85 -1.08
N VAL A 62 -10.69 8.91 -0.16
CA VAL A 62 -11.29 10.17 0.32
C VAL A 62 -10.68 10.67 1.63
N GLY A 63 -9.84 9.84 2.28
CA GLY A 63 -9.18 10.25 3.53
C GLY A 63 -8.00 9.36 3.92
N TYR A 64 -7.01 9.98 4.57
CA TYR A 64 -5.88 9.30 5.20
C TYR A 64 -6.07 9.32 6.72
N LEU A 65 -6.15 8.13 7.32
CA LEU A 65 -6.45 7.95 8.74
C LEU A 65 -5.18 7.74 9.59
N GLY A 66 -4.09 7.29 8.97
CA GLY A 66 -2.80 7.16 9.63
C GLY A 66 -1.77 6.44 8.78
N THR A 67 -0.50 6.61 9.12
CA THR A 67 0.64 5.95 8.47
C THR A 67 1.54 5.32 9.53
N TRP A 68 2.07 4.15 9.22
CA TRP A 68 3.04 3.43 10.03
C TRP A 68 4.14 2.89 9.13
N ARG A 69 5.41 3.02 9.57
CA ARG A 69 6.53 2.40 8.87
C ARG A 69 7.02 1.19 9.63
N PRO A 70 7.33 0.07 8.95
CA PRO A 70 7.96 -1.07 9.59
C PRO A 70 9.31 -0.75 10.26
N SER A 71 10.03 0.27 9.78
CA SER A 71 11.25 0.77 10.44
C SER A 71 11.02 1.36 11.82
N ASP A 72 9.78 1.78 12.13
CA ASP A 72 9.40 2.36 13.42
C ASP A 72 8.99 1.27 14.41
N ALA A 73 8.91 0.01 13.97
CA ALA A 73 8.65 -1.11 14.86
C ALA A 73 9.78 -1.21 15.91
N PRO A 74 9.46 -1.31 17.21
CA PRO A 74 10.48 -1.57 18.21
C PRO A 74 11.21 -2.86 17.82
N ALA A 75 12.55 -2.82 17.86
CA ALA A 75 13.37 -3.99 17.61
C ALA A 75 12.85 -5.12 18.51
N ARG A 76 12.40 -6.21 17.88
CA ARG A 76 11.86 -7.36 18.61
C ARG A 76 12.98 -7.84 19.56
N PRO A 77 12.73 -7.93 20.89
CA PRO A 77 13.72 -8.49 21.79
C PRO A 77 14.05 -9.92 21.35
N ALA A 78 15.36 -10.20 21.31
CA ALA A 78 15.93 -11.49 20.93
C ALA A 78 15.46 -12.62 21.85
#